data_AF-A0A973FP93-F1
#
_entry.id   AF-A0A973FP93-F1
#
_cell.length_a   1.000
_cell.length_b   1.000
_cell.length_c   1.000
_cell.angle_alpha   90.00
_cell.angle_beta   90.00
_cell.angle_gamma   90.00
#
_symmetry.space_group_name_H-M   'P 1'
#
loop_
_entity.id
_entity.type
_entity.pdbx_description
1 polymer ?
#
loop_
_entity_poly.entity_id
_entity_poly.type
_entity_poly.pdbx_seq_one_letter_code
_entity_poly.pdbx_strand_id
1 'polypeptide(L)'
;MSLYIPEGIPPVIPNAMARIERRLPYPGEVLVRQGSRVEPEDIVAQALKPEPPQIINVARSLGIPPNQVYRAMRREVHNKVEAGQVLARASGIVGRSCLAPVTGIIADIDNETGYVTIAPDPSEYTLQAAVRGVVMEVIPYESVVIETPSAQVYGAFGIGEDRSGVLRLLATDPSDMIRPDQIDARSAYAILICGAGITAAALRRAVQEQVRGIIVGGIDEAELRDFFGWSSISGWQTGQYSWQWPEPRLAPDPKLTILVTEGFGARPMNAAMFELLSAQDRQEALIEGLTRLRRPLRRPRLVIPLTRSGSVQVEPPHLNLRPGAIVRLLDHAHLGQIGQVRSISNGPRRIDSRVSLAAVEVIDELGVAFWLPRTCVEVIS
;
A
#
# COMPACT_ATOMS: atom_id res chain seq x y z
N MET A 1 -17.89 -5.24 6.50
CA MET A 1 -17.99 -4.52 5.20
C MET A 1 -16.72 -4.81 4.42
N SER A 2 -16.79 -5.25 3.17
CA SER A 2 -15.62 -5.44 2.30
C SER A 2 -15.46 -4.23 1.37
N LEU A 3 -14.25 -3.68 1.28
CA LEU A 3 -13.91 -2.53 0.42
C LEU A 3 -13.46 -2.99 -0.98
N TYR A 4 -14.21 -3.92 -1.58
CA TYR A 4 -13.80 -4.64 -2.79
C TYR A 4 -14.80 -4.47 -3.93
N ILE A 5 -14.28 -4.36 -5.17
CA ILE A 5 -15.05 -4.36 -6.41
C ILE A 5 -14.68 -5.60 -7.23
N PRO A 6 -15.63 -6.50 -7.53
CA PRO A 6 -15.35 -7.73 -8.27
C PRO A 6 -15.02 -7.46 -9.74
N GLU A 7 -13.73 -7.60 -10.08
CA GLU A 7 -13.20 -7.49 -11.47
C GLU A 7 -13.12 -8.85 -12.19
N GLY A 8 -13.62 -9.92 -11.57
CA GLY A 8 -13.59 -11.28 -12.12
C GLY A 8 -12.26 -12.01 -11.96
N ILE A 9 -11.28 -11.41 -11.29
CA ILE A 9 -10.05 -12.09 -10.88
C ILE A 9 -10.37 -12.90 -9.62
N PRO A 10 -10.18 -14.24 -9.62
CA PRO A 10 -10.42 -15.03 -8.43
C PRO A 10 -9.43 -14.64 -7.33
N PRO A 11 -9.86 -14.76 -6.06
CA PRO A 11 -9.06 -14.27 -4.95
C PRO A 11 -7.82 -15.14 -4.67
N VAL A 12 -7.76 -16.34 -5.25
CA VAL A 12 -6.64 -17.28 -5.18
C VAL A 12 -6.27 -17.73 -6.59
N ILE A 13 -5.00 -17.58 -6.95
CA ILE A 13 -4.44 -18.07 -8.21
C ILE A 13 -3.22 -18.93 -7.88
N PRO A 14 -3.33 -20.27 -7.98
CA PRO A 14 -2.23 -21.16 -7.61
C PRO A 14 -0.99 -21.02 -8.50
N ASN A 15 -1.19 -20.74 -9.79
CA ASN A 15 -0.09 -20.63 -10.76
C ASN A 15 -0.52 -19.84 -12.01
N ALA A 16 -0.05 -18.61 -12.13
CA ALA A 16 -0.17 -17.80 -13.35
C ALA A 16 1.00 -16.83 -13.48
N MET A 17 1.18 -16.24 -14.66
CA MET A 17 2.11 -15.14 -14.82
C MET A 17 1.57 -13.90 -14.09
N ALA A 18 2.34 -13.37 -13.14
CA ALA A 18 2.08 -12.05 -12.59
C ALA A 18 2.86 -11.01 -13.38
N ARG A 19 2.18 -9.92 -13.77
CA ARG A 19 2.81 -8.67 -14.20
C ARG A 19 2.91 -7.73 -13.00
N ILE A 20 4.12 -7.29 -12.69
CA ILE A 20 4.43 -6.36 -11.60
C ILE A 20 5.03 -5.10 -12.22
N GLU A 21 4.31 -3.99 -12.14
CA GLU A 21 4.85 -2.69 -12.53
C GLU A 21 5.64 -2.10 -11.35
N ARG A 22 6.93 -1.83 -11.58
CA ARG A 22 7.78 -1.08 -10.66
C ARG A 22 7.91 0.33 -11.21
N ARG A 23 7.29 1.31 -10.53
CA ARG A 23 7.23 2.70 -10.96
C ARG A 23 8.04 3.62 -10.06
N LEU A 24 8.82 4.51 -10.66
CA LEU A 24 9.52 5.57 -9.97
C LEU A 24 8.52 6.64 -9.48
N PRO A 25 8.74 7.22 -8.30
CA PRO A 25 7.92 8.33 -7.79
C PRO A 25 8.14 9.64 -8.55
N TYR A 26 9.30 9.79 -9.19
CA TYR A 26 9.70 10.95 -10.00
C TYR A 26 10.38 10.48 -11.28
N PRO A 27 10.36 11.27 -12.36
CA PRO A 27 11.10 10.95 -13.57
C PRO A 27 12.57 10.67 -13.26
N GLY A 28 13.10 9.58 -13.82
CA GLY A 28 14.45 9.12 -13.53
C GLY A 28 15.05 8.30 -14.65
N GLU A 29 16.01 7.44 -14.33
CA GLU A 29 16.68 6.56 -15.29
C GLU A 29 16.33 5.11 -15.01
N VAL A 30 15.93 4.37 -16.05
CA VAL A 30 15.77 2.92 -15.97
C VAL A 30 17.11 2.27 -16.32
N LEU A 31 17.61 1.41 -15.43
CA LEU A 31 18.94 0.82 -15.51
C LEU A 31 18.96 -0.55 -16.20
N VAL A 32 17.80 -1.16 -16.38
CA VAL A 32 17.62 -2.48 -17.01
C VAL A 32 17.02 -2.36 -18.41
N ARG A 33 17.15 -3.43 -19.20
CA ARG A 33 16.59 -3.52 -20.55
C ARG A 33 15.50 -4.58 -20.61
N GLN A 34 14.61 -4.47 -21.59
CA GLN A 34 13.67 -5.54 -21.92
C GLN A 34 14.43 -6.86 -22.16
N GLY A 35 13.91 -7.95 -21.61
CA GLY A 35 14.50 -9.29 -21.61
C GLY A 35 15.49 -9.55 -20.46
N SER A 36 15.84 -8.55 -19.64
CA SER A 36 16.75 -8.75 -18.51
C SER A 36 16.11 -9.64 -17.45
N ARG A 37 16.89 -10.57 -16.88
CA ARG A 37 16.51 -11.27 -15.66
C ARG A 37 16.91 -10.42 -14.46
N VAL A 38 16.05 -10.36 -13.45
CA VAL A 38 16.25 -9.58 -12.23
C VAL A 38 15.95 -10.42 -11.00
N GLU A 39 16.68 -10.18 -9.92
CA GLU A 39 16.44 -10.67 -8.58
C GLU A 39 15.84 -9.55 -7.68
N PRO A 40 15.19 -9.87 -6.55
CA PRO A 40 14.45 -8.89 -5.76
C PRO A 40 15.25 -7.65 -5.34
N GLU A 41 16.54 -7.79 -5.03
CA GLU A 41 17.42 -6.73 -4.56
C GLU A 41 17.98 -5.86 -5.69
N ASP A 42 17.89 -6.31 -6.95
CA ASP A 42 18.45 -5.60 -8.10
C ASP A 42 17.82 -4.22 -8.26
N ILE A 43 18.67 -3.21 -8.43
CA ILE A 43 18.22 -1.85 -8.71
C ILE A 43 17.85 -1.77 -10.19
N VAL A 44 16.55 -1.58 -10.46
CA VAL A 44 16.01 -1.53 -11.83
C VAL A 44 15.89 -0.11 -12.36
N ALA A 45 15.77 0.89 -11.47
CA ALA A 45 15.69 2.29 -11.85
C ALA A 45 16.17 3.20 -10.71
N GLN A 46 16.50 4.45 -11.02
CA GLN A 46 16.90 5.46 -10.06
C GLN A 46 16.32 6.83 -10.42
N ALA A 47 16.08 7.71 -9.44
CA ALA A 47 15.60 9.07 -9.66
C ALA A 47 16.16 10.03 -8.63
N LEU A 48 16.14 11.33 -8.95
CA LEU A 48 16.38 12.39 -7.98
C LEU A 48 15.04 12.81 -7.37
N LYS A 49 14.88 12.55 -6.08
CA LYS A 49 13.69 12.89 -5.30
C LYS A 49 13.82 14.31 -4.74
N PRO A 50 12.89 15.23 -5.07
CA PRO A 50 12.84 16.54 -4.44
C PRO A 50 12.54 16.43 -2.94
N GLU A 51 13.31 17.16 -2.13
CA GLU A 51 13.06 17.28 -0.69
C GLU A 51 12.14 18.47 -0.37
N PRO A 52 11.28 18.37 0.67
CA PRO A 52 10.42 19.47 1.07
C PRO A 52 11.21 20.75 1.43
N PRO A 53 10.78 21.95 0.98
CA PRO A 53 11.41 23.21 1.34
C PRO A 53 11.49 23.42 2.85
N GLN A 54 12.61 23.96 3.33
CA GLN A 54 12.82 24.32 4.73
C GLN A 54 12.61 25.82 4.92
N ILE A 55 11.61 26.17 5.73
CA ILE A 55 11.24 27.56 6.00
C ILE A 55 11.73 27.92 7.41
N ILE A 56 12.60 28.93 7.50
CA ILE A 56 13.33 29.29 8.72
C ILE A 56 12.97 30.71 9.12
N ASN A 57 12.56 30.91 10.38
CA ASN A 57 12.35 32.26 10.92
C ASN A 57 13.70 32.89 11.33
N VAL A 58 14.38 33.50 10.36
CA VAL A 58 15.71 34.09 10.56
C VAL A 58 15.64 35.33 11.46
N ALA A 59 14.59 36.16 11.31
CA ALA A 59 14.36 37.32 12.18
C ALA A 59 14.35 36.93 13.66
N ARG A 60 13.57 35.89 14.02
CA ARG A 60 13.49 35.36 15.39
C ARG A 60 14.82 34.76 15.85
N SER A 61 15.49 33.99 14.99
CA SER A 61 16.79 33.36 15.31
C SER A 61 17.86 34.41 15.65
N LEU A 62 17.90 35.51 14.90
CA LEU A 62 18.84 36.60 15.10
C LEU A 62 18.41 37.63 16.15
N GLY A 63 17.12 37.71 16.48
CA GLY A 63 16.56 38.74 17.37
C GLY A 63 16.52 40.12 16.72
N ILE A 64 16.28 40.20 15.42
CA ILE A 64 16.21 41.46 14.63
C ILE A 64 14.82 41.61 14.00
N PRO A 65 14.38 42.83 13.64
CA PRO A 65 13.12 43.01 12.93
C PRO A 65 13.18 42.41 11.51
N PRO A 66 12.06 41.93 10.96
CA PRO A 66 11.99 41.29 9.63
C PRO A 66 12.66 42.07 8.50
N ASN A 67 12.45 43.39 8.46
CA ASN A 67 13.01 44.27 7.44
C ASN A 67 14.55 44.39 7.46
N GLN A 68 15.21 43.90 8.51
CA GLN A 68 16.67 43.86 8.63
C GLN A 68 17.26 42.51 8.21
N VAL A 69 16.43 41.48 7.99
CA VAL A 69 16.90 40.12 7.63
C VAL A 69 17.74 40.15 6.36
N TYR A 70 17.26 40.79 5.28
CA TYR A 70 18.00 40.88 4.02
C TYR A 70 19.45 41.35 4.19
N ARG A 71 19.66 42.37 5.04
CA ARG A 71 20.99 42.96 5.29
C ARG A 71 21.86 42.07 6.20
N ALA A 72 21.24 41.25 7.03
CA ALA A 72 21.92 40.33 7.93
C ALA A 72 22.30 39.00 7.24
N MET A 73 21.71 38.70 6.08
CA MET A 73 22.03 37.51 5.29
C MET A 73 23.50 37.53 4.81
N ARG A 74 24.14 36.36 4.83
CA ARG A 74 25.51 36.18 4.31
C ARG A 74 25.54 35.70 2.87
N ARG A 75 24.39 35.27 2.36
CA ARG A 75 24.19 34.70 1.04
C ARG A 75 22.86 35.23 0.49
N GLU A 76 22.81 35.41 -0.82
CA GLU A 76 21.64 35.93 -1.50
C GLU A 76 20.73 34.80 -2.00
N VAL A 77 19.54 35.16 -2.49
CA VAL A 77 18.67 34.22 -3.20
C VAL A 77 19.47 33.58 -4.35
N HIS A 78 19.21 32.30 -4.60
CA HIS A 78 19.90 31.42 -5.55
C HIS A 78 21.33 31.00 -5.17
N ASN A 79 21.86 31.44 -4.02
CA ASN A 79 23.14 30.91 -3.53
C ASN A 79 22.95 29.53 -2.88
N LYS A 80 23.95 28.66 -3.07
CA LYS A 80 24.05 27.39 -2.36
C LYS A 80 24.57 27.58 -0.94
N VAL A 81 23.99 26.84 0.00
CA VAL A 81 24.37 26.78 1.41
C VAL A 81 24.55 25.34 1.86
N GLU A 82 25.46 25.11 2.80
CA GLU A 82 25.69 23.79 3.42
C GLU A 82 25.02 23.72 4.80
N ALA A 83 24.57 22.53 5.19
CA ALA A 83 24.06 22.29 6.54
C ALA A 83 25.11 22.71 7.60
N GLY A 84 24.68 23.52 8.57
CA GLY A 84 25.55 24.09 9.60
C GLY A 84 26.30 25.36 9.18
N GLN A 85 26.26 25.76 7.91
CA GLN A 85 26.86 27.02 7.46
C GLN A 85 26.10 28.23 8.02
N VAL A 86 26.80 29.34 8.29
CA VAL A 86 26.16 30.59 8.70
C VAL A 86 25.34 31.17 7.56
N LEU A 87 24.01 31.14 7.71
CA LEU A 87 23.03 31.68 6.77
C LEU A 87 22.93 33.20 6.91
N ALA A 88 22.86 33.67 8.15
CA ALA A 88 22.70 35.08 8.48
C ALA A 88 23.35 35.40 9.83
N ARG A 89 23.78 36.65 10.02
CA ARG A 89 24.39 37.11 11.28
C ARG A 89 23.97 38.54 11.59
N ALA A 90 23.53 38.78 12.83
CA ALA A 90 23.21 40.11 13.31
C ALA A 90 24.47 40.99 13.43
N SER A 91 24.33 42.29 13.20
CA SER A 91 25.40 43.27 13.35
C SER A 91 25.83 43.44 14.82
N GLY A 92 27.14 43.35 15.11
CA GLY A 92 27.70 43.55 16.46
C GLY A 92 28.85 42.59 16.81
N ILE A 93 29.64 42.92 17.85
CA ILE A 93 30.86 42.19 18.27
C ILE A 93 30.54 40.75 18.73
N VAL A 94 29.36 40.52 19.32
CA VAL A 94 28.83 39.20 19.72
C VAL A 94 27.51 38.91 19.01
N GLY A 95 27.42 39.23 17.71
CA GLY A 95 26.20 39.05 16.94
C GLY A 95 25.77 37.58 16.85
N ARG A 96 24.49 37.30 17.16
CA ARG A 96 23.86 35.99 16.98
C ARG A 96 23.95 35.56 15.52
N SER A 97 24.08 34.25 15.29
CA SER A 97 24.12 33.65 13.95
C SER A 97 22.99 32.65 13.78
N CYS A 98 22.36 32.69 12.61
CA CYS A 98 21.44 31.66 12.17
C CYS A 98 22.22 30.71 11.25
N LEU A 99 22.22 29.42 11.59
CA LEU A 99 22.83 28.38 10.76
C LEU A 99 21.79 27.82 9.79
N ALA A 100 22.25 27.37 8.62
CA ALA A 100 21.42 26.63 7.68
C ALA A 100 21.13 25.24 8.25
N PRO A 101 19.85 24.81 8.35
CA PRO A 101 19.49 23.49 8.87
C PRO A 101 19.76 22.36 7.86
N VAL A 102 19.84 22.69 6.56
CA VAL A 102 20.00 21.75 5.45
C VAL A 102 20.94 22.32 4.39
N THR A 103 21.54 21.42 3.62
CA THR A 103 22.28 21.78 2.39
C THR A 103 21.28 22.00 1.26
N GLY A 104 21.41 23.11 0.52
CA GLY A 104 20.50 23.45 -0.57
C GLY A 104 20.71 24.84 -1.13
N ILE A 105 19.70 25.36 -1.83
CA ILE A 105 19.69 26.69 -2.45
C ILE A 105 18.73 27.59 -1.69
N ILE A 106 19.12 28.84 -1.41
CA ILE A 106 18.20 29.86 -0.88
C ILE A 106 17.18 30.18 -1.98
N ALA A 107 15.95 29.74 -1.81
CA ALA A 107 14.88 29.92 -2.79
C ALA A 107 14.20 31.28 -2.66
N ASP A 108 14.08 31.78 -1.43
CA ASP A 108 13.41 33.05 -1.14
C ASP A 108 13.84 33.66 0.19
N ILE A 109 13.75 34.98 0.30
CA ILE A 109 13.98 35.78 1.50
C ILE A 109 12.81 36.77 1.63
N ASP A 110 11.89 36.50 2.56
CA ASP A 110 10.74 37.36 2.83
C ASP A 110 11.13 38.47 3.82
N ASN A 111 11.14 39.71 3.34
CA ASN A 111 11.51 40.89 4.12
C ASN A 111 10.38 41.43 5.00
N GLU A 112 9.13 41.05 4.75
CA GLU A 112 7.97 41.46 5.54
C GLU A 112 7.84 40.57 6.78
N THR A 113 8.00 39.26 6.60
CA THR A 113 7.81 38.28 7.68
C THR A 113 9.13 37.83 8.32
N GLY A 114 10.26 38.00 7.64
CA GLY A 114 11.60 37.66 8.13
C GLY A 114 11.94 36.17 8.02
N TYR A 115 11.20 35.45 7.18
CA TYR A 115 11.44 34.04 6.88
C TYR A 115 12.37 33.89 5.67
N VAL A 116 13.18 32.83 5.71
CA VAL A 116 14.04 32.42 4.60
C VAL A 116 13.69 30.99 4.22
N THR A 117 13.50 30.75 2.93
CA THR A 117 13.19 29.43 2.39
C THR A 117 14.42 28.84 1.73
N ILE A 118 14.81 27.64 2.15
CA ILE A 118 15.88 26.86 1.52
C ILE A 118 15.23 25.67 0.80
N ALA A 119 15.47 25.56 -0.50
CA ALA A 119 15.17 24.37 -1.28
C ALA A 119 16.34 23.39 -1.10
N PRO A 120 16.17 22.25 -0.39
CA PRO A 120 17.28 21.33 -0.17
C PRO A 120 17.75 20.70 -1.49
N ASP A 121 19.00 20.24 -1.53
CA ASP A 121 19.47 19.39 -2.64
C ASP A 121 18.59 18.12 -2.72
N PRO A 122 18.22 17.66 -3.94
CA PRO A 122 17.42 16.45 -4.09
C PRO A 122 18.17 15.21 -3.57
N SER A 123 17.44 14.25 -3.02
CA SER A 123 18.00 12.97 -2.56
C SER A 123 17.95 11.91 -3.66
N GLU A 124 18.92 11.00 -3.68
CA GLU A 124 18.88 9.85 -4.59
C GLU A 124 17.83 8.84 -4.13
N TYR A 125 17.02 8.36 -5.08
CA TYR A 125 16.03 7.31 -4.87
C TYR A 125 16.33 6.14 -5.79
N THR A 126 16.49 4.95 -5.23
CA THR A 126 16.68 3.71 -5.98
C THR A 126 15.42 2.85 -5.92
N LEU A 127 15.04 2.29 -7.06
CA LEU A 127 13.91 1.39 -7.21
C LEU A 127 14.43 -0.02 -7.41
N GLN A 128 14.12 -0.90 -6.46
CA GLN A 128 14.41 -2.32 -6.55
C GLN A 128 13.34 -3.06 -7.36
N ALA A 129 13.75 -4.15 -8.02
CA ALA A 129 12.87 -5.09 -8.70
C ALA A 129 11.79 -5.64 -7.77
N ALA A 130 12.15 -5.88 -6.49
CA ALA A 130 11.31 -6.39 -5.41
C ALA A 130 10.78 -7.83 -5.63
N VAL A 131 10.95 -8.37 -6.83
CA VAL A 131 10.52 -9.71 -7.21
C VAL A 131 11.47 -10.25 -8.27
N ARG A 132 11.80 -11.54 -8.20
CA ARG A 132 12.54 -12.21 -9.27
C ARG A 132 11.67 -12.36 -10.52
N GLY A 133 12.25 -12.19 -11.69
CA GLY A 133 11.50 -12.34 -12.94
C GLY A 133 12.25 -11.89 -14.19
N VAL A 134 11.49 -11.62 -15.25
CA VAL A 134 12.01 -11.09 -16.52
C VAL A 134 11.38 -9.74 -16.81
N VAL A 135 12.19 -8.75 -17.17
CA VAL A 135 11.72 -7.43 -17.59
C VAL A 135 11.06 -7.56 -18.96
N MET A 136 9.75 -7.38 -19.02
CA MET A 136 8.96 -7.52 -20.25
C MET A 136 8.70 -6.20 -20.94
N GLU A 137 8.72 -5.10 -20.19
CA GLU A 137 8.51 -3.76 -20.72
C GLU A 137 9.35 -2.75 -19.94
N VAL A 138 9.90 -1.76 -20.65
CA VAL A 138 10.58 -0.61 -20.07
C VAL A 138 9.87 0.63 -20.57
N ILE A 139 9.30 1.40 -19.65
CA ILE A 139 8.68 2.68 -19.91
C ILE A 139 9.70 3.76 -19.54
N PRO A 140 10.32 4.45 -20.51
CA PRO A 140 11.41 5.38 -20.26
C PRO A 140 11.05 6.41 -19.19
N TYR A 141 12.01 6.66 -18.30
CA TYR A 141 11.93 7.61 -17.18
C TYR A 141 10.89 7.32 -16.10
N GLU A 142 10.02 6.31 -16.25
CA GLU A 142 8.89 6.11 -15.35
C GLU A 142 8.87 4.74 -14.68
N SER A 143 8.92 3.64 -15.43
CA SER A 143 8.66 2.31 -14.87
C SER A 143 9.23 1.15 -15.66
N VAL A 144 9.28 -0.01 -15.01
CA VAL A 144 9.56 -1.31 -15.62
C VAL A 144 8.45 -2.29 -15.28
N VAL A 145 8.10 -3.16 -16.22
CA VAL A 145 7.15 -4.25 -15.98
C VAL A 145 7.93 -5.56 -15.92
N ILE A 146 7.84 -6.23 -14.78
CA ILE A 146 8.49 -7.53 -14.52
C ILE A 146 7.41 -8.61 -14.58
N GLU A 147 7.65 -9.66 -15.35
CA GLU A 147 6.83 -10.86 -15.36
C GLU A 147 7.48 -11.99 -14.59
N THR A 148 6.68 -12.68 -13.77
CA THR A 148 7.13 -13.80 -12.95
C THR A 148 6.04 -14.86 -12.80
N PRO A 149 6.34 -16.16 -13.03
CA PRO A 149 5.43 -17.23 -12.66
C PRO A 149 5.21 -17.22 -11.15
N SER A 150 3.97 -17.14 -10.71
CA SER A 150 3.68 -16.97 -9.29
C SER A 150 2.35 -17.58 -8.87
N ALA A 151 2.29 -17.92 -7.58
CA ALA A 151 1.03 -18.00 -6.86
C ALA A 151 0.63 -16.59 -6.41
N GLN A 152 -0.65 -16.26 -6.51
CA GLN A 152 -1.18 -14.94 -6.16
C GLN A 152 -2.38 -15.08 -5.22
N VAL A 153 -2.41 -14.25 -4.17
CA VAL A 153 -3.53 -14.15 -3.23
C VAL A 153 -3.97 -12.70 -3.16
N TYR A 154 -5.27 -12.46 -3.35
CA TYR A 154 -5.81 -11.10 -3.36
C TYR A 154 -6.61 -10.80 -2.10
N GLY A 155 -6.25 -9.71 -1.41
CA GLY A 155 -6.93 -9.26 -0.21
C GLY A 155 -8.23 -8.49 -0.50
N ALA A 156 -9.13 -8.41 0.48
CA ALA A 156 -10.28 -7.50 0.46
C ALA A 156 -9.84 -6.04 0.54
N PHE A 157 -8.85 -5.73 1.38
CA PHE A 157 -8.16 -4.44 1.45
C PHE A 157 -6.78 -4.62 2.10
N GLY A 158 -5.97 -3.59 1.98
CA GLY A 158 -4.59 -3.59 2.43
C GLY A 158 -4.14 -2.16 2.72
N ILE A 159 -3.07 -2.06 3.50
CA ILE A 159 -2.56 -0.82 4.04
C ILE A 159 -1.04 -0.87 4.07
N GLY A 160 -0.39 0.21 3.64
CA GLY A 160 1.07 0.33 3.61
C GLY A 160 1.65 0.21 2.20
N GLU A 161 2.92 0.55 2.08
CA GLU A 161 3.67 0.48 0.83
C GLU A 161 3.93 -0.97 0.40
N ASP A 162 4.33 -1.16 -0.85
CA ASP A 162 4.68 -2.49 -1.35
C ASP A 162 6.02 -2.93 -0.72
N ARG A 163 6.09 -4.18 -0.23
CA ARG A 163 7.28 -4.69 0.46
C ARG A 163 7.58 -6.12 0.05
N SER A 164 8.86 -6.48 0.10
CA SER A 164 9.32 -7.85 -0.11
C SER A 164 9.83 -8.44 1.19
N GLY A 165 9.68 -9.76 1.33
CA GLY A 165 10.16 -10.50 2.49
C GLY A 165 9.89 -11.99 2.34
N VAL A 166 10.38 -12.75 3.32
CA VAL A 166 10.16 -14.20 3.38
C VAL A 166 8.86 -14.47 4.14
N LEU A 167 7.99 -15.31 3.59
CA LEU A 167 6.78 -15.76 4.25
C LEU A 167 7.12 -16.57 5.50
N ARG A 168 6.41 -16.30 6.58
CA ARG A 168 6.48 -17.09 7.80
C ARG A 168 5.08 -17.38 8.31
N LEU A 169 4.73 -18.65 8.34
CA LEU A 169 3.50 -19.13 8.94
C LEU A 169 3.56 -18.97 10.46
N LEU A 170 2.66 -18.16 11.01
CA LEU A 170 2.53 -17.93 12.44
C LEU A 170 1.27 -18.58 13.02
N ALA A 171 0.17 -18.57 12.27
CA ALA A 171 -1.05 -19.27 12.63
C ALA A 171 -0.96 -20.78 12.37
N THR A 172 -1.62 -21.56 13.22
CA THR A 172 -1.79 -23.01 13.05
C THR A 172 -3.12 -23.37 12.41
N ASP A 173 -4.15 -22.53 12.59
CA ASP A 173 -5.49 -22.67 12.03
C ASP A 173 -5.95 -21.36 11.38
N PRO A 174 -6.77 -21.39 10.31
CA PRO A 174 -7.33 -20.18 9.71
C PRO A 174 -8.12 -19.30 10.69
N SER A 175 -8.60 -19.87 11.80
CA SER A 175 -9.38 -19.20 12.84
C SER A 175 -8.53 -18.57 13.95
N ASP A 176 -7.21 -18.74 13.90
CA ASP A 176 -6.32 -18.32 14.99
C ASP A 176 -6.25 -16.80 15.17
N MET A 177 -6.28 -16.36 16.43
CA MET A 177 -6.04 -14.97 16.81
C MET A 177 -4.57 -14.79 17.19
N ILE A 178 -3.88 -13.89 16.50
CA ILE A 178 -2.45 -13.64 16.74
C ILE A 178 -2.25 -12.72 17.94
N ARG A 179 -1.44 -13.20 18.88
CA ARG A 179 -1.08 -12.47 20.09
C ARG A 179 0.30 -11.83 19.97
N PRO A 180 0.58 -10.72 20.69
CA PRO A 180 1.87 -10.04 20.59
C PRO A 180 3.06 -10.92 20.97
N ASP A 181 2.88 -11.86 21.90
CA ASP A 181 3.91 -12.78 22.39
C ASP A 181 4.38 -13.81 21.35
N GLN A 182 3.58 -14.03 20.30
CA GLN A 182 3.95 -14.93 19.19
C GLN A 182 4.93 -14.27 18.21
N ILE A 183 5.03 -12.93 18.22
CA ILE A 183 5.90 -12.17 17.34
C ILE A 183 7.22 -11.89 18.07
N ASP A 184 8.28 -12.53 17.58
CA ASP A 184 9.62 -12.48 18.15
C ASP A 184 10.68 -12.04 17.14
N ALA A 185 11.93 -11.94 17.58
CA ALA A 185 13.06 -11.54 16.74
C ALA A 185 13.27 -12.44 15.50
N ARG A 186 12.75 -13.68 15.50
CA ARG A 186 12.81 -14.55 14.31
C ARG A 186 11.87 -14.04 13.19
N SER A 187 10.96 -13.12 13.49
CA SER A 187 9.99 -12.53 12.55
C SER A 187 10.57 -11.32 11.81
N ALA A 188 11.80 -10.91 12.16
CA ALA A 188 12.46 -9.79 11.52
C ALA A 188 12.54 -9.98 10.01
N TYR A 189 12.15 -8.93 9.29
CA TYR A 189 12.11 -8.86 7.83
C TYR A 189 11.13 -9.85 7.13
N ALA A 190 10.32 -10.59 7.89
CA ALA A 190 9.36 -11.55 7.34
C ALA A 190 8.02 -10.91 6.95
N ILE A 191 7.23 -11.64 6.17
CA ILE A 191 5.81 -11.42 5.95
C ILE A 191 5.05 -12.52 6.70
N LEU A 192 4.31 -12.14 7.75
CA LEU A 192 3.65 -13.09 8.64
C LEU A 192 2.30 -13.53 8.09
N ILE A 193 2.07 -14.84 8.00
CA ILE A 193 0.77 -15.43 7.69
C ILE A 193 0.04 -15.70 9.00
N CYS A 194 -1.07 -15.00 9.19
CA CYS A 194 -1.92 -15.04 10.37
C CYS A 194 -3.25 -15.76 10.08
N GLY A 195 -4.05 -15.98 11.13
CA GLY A 195 -5.37 -16.61 11.05
C GLY A 195 -6.48 -15.57 10.93
N ALA A 196 -7.45 -15.62 11.84
CA ALA A 196 -8.68 -14.84 11.79
C ALA A 196 -8.51 -13.36 12.12
N GLY A 197 -7.53 -13.02 12.95
CA GLY A 197 -7.42 -11.67 13.48
C GLY A 197 -6.11 -11.36 14.16
N ILE A 198 -5.89 -10.07 14.34
CA ILE A 198 -4.69 -9.52 14.96
C ILE A 198 -5.03 -8.25 15.74
N THR A 199 -4.35 -8.06 16.88
CA THR A 199 -4.54 -6.90 17.76
C THR A 199 -3.56 -5.78 17.43
N ALA A 200 -3.89 -4.54 17.79
CA ALA A 200 -3.02 -3.37 17.68
C ALA A 200 -1.70 -3.57 18.45
N ALA A 201 -1.75 -4.23 19.61
CA ALA A 201 -0.57 -4.59 20.36
C ALA A 201 0.36 -5.53 19.56
N ALA A 202 -0.20 -6.50 18.83
CA ALA A 202 0.57 -7.40 17.99
C ALA A 202 1.13 -6.67 16.76
N LEU A 203 0.36 -5.77 16.13
CA LEU A 203 0.84 -4.91 15.06
C LEU A 203 2.00 -4.02 15.49
N ARG A 204 1.91 -3.38 16.67
CA ARG A 204 3.01 -2.59 17.25
C ARG A 204 4.24 -3.46 17.52
N ARG A 205 4.04 -4.68 18.03
CA ARG A 205 5.15 -5.62 18.22
C ARG A 205 5.79 -6.01 16.89
N ALA A 206 5.01 -6.22 15.83
CA ALA A 206 5.52 -6.49 14.49
C ALA A 206 6.42 -5.35 13.98
N VAL A 207 6.01 -4.10 14.18
CA VAL A 207 6.84 -2.93 13.83
C VAL A 207 8.15 -2.91 14.64
N GLN A 208 8.08 -3.19 15.95
CA GLN A 208 9.26 -3.24 16.83
C GLN A 208 10.25 -4.32 16.41
N GLU A 209 9.76 -5.50 16.03
CA GLU A 209 10.57 -6.63 15.56
C GLU A 209 10.92 -6.53 14.06
N GLN A 210 10.67 -5.39 13.40
CA GLN A 210 11.01 -5.12 12.00
C GLN A 210 10.37 -6.08 10.99
N VAL A 211 9.16 -6.56 11.28
CA VAL A 211 8.32 -7.32 10.35
C VAL A 211 7.97 -6.45 9.13
N ARG A 212 8.07 -7.00 7.92
CA ARG A 212 7.74 -6.26 6.68
C ARG A 212 6.27 -6.28 6.36
N GLY A 213 5.60 -7.42 6.57
CA GLY A 213 4.19 -7.54 6.21
C GLY A 213 3.40 -8.51 7.09
N ILE A 214 2.09 -8.37 7.06
CA ILE A 214 1.12 -9.21 7.77
C ILE A 214 -0.01 -9.54 6.82
N ILE A 215 -0.34 -10.82 6.72
CA ILE A 215 -1.51 -11.33 6.00
C ILE A 215 -2.47 -11.88 7.04
N VAL A 216 -3.71 -11.39 7.09
CA VAL A 216 -4.70 -11.78 8.10
C VAL A 216 -6.10 -11.92 7.50
N GLY A 217 -6.90 -12.84 8.03
CA GLY A 217 -8.28 -13.06 7.63
C GLY A 217 -9.12 -11.79 7.79
N GLY A 218 -9.19 -11.27 9.01
CA GLY A 218 -9.87 -10.00 9.28
C GLY A 218 -9.17 -9.15 10.33
N ILE A 219 -9.64 -7.92 10.47
CA ILE A 219 -9.18 -7.01 11.53
C ILE A 219 -10.33 -6.15 12.04
N ASP A 220 -10.41 -5.97 13.35
CA ASP A 220 -11.39 -5.05 13.94
C ASP A 220 -11.02 -3.60 13.67
N GLU A 221 -12.03 -2.77 13.37
CA GLU A 221 -11.81 -1.34 13.12
C GLU A 221 -11.15 -0.65 14.32
N ALA A 222 -11.52 -1.02 15.54
CA ALA A 222 -10.97 -0.45 16.77
C ALA A 222 -9.47 -0.73 16.90
N GLU A 223 -9.02 -1.94 16.58
CA GLU A 223 -7.60 -2.33 16.60
C GLU A 223 -6.81 -1.57 15.53
N LEU A 224 -7.39 -1.43 14.34
CA LEU A 224 -6.78 -0.66 13.25
C LEU A 224 -6.61 0.82 13.64
N ARG A 225 -7.64 1.42 14.22
CA ARG A 225 -7.62 2.81 14.68
C ARG A 225 -6.63 3.02 15.81
N ASP A 226 -6.56 2.10 16.77
CA ASP A 226 -5.59 2.15 17.86
C ASP A 226 -4.15 2.06 17.32
N PHE A 227 -3.89 1.17 16.36
CA PHE A 227 -2.57 1.04 15.73
C PHE A 227 -2.12 2.33 15.04
N PHE A 228 -2.99 2.96 14.25
CA PHE A 228 -2.66 4.21 13.54
C PHE A 228 -2.81 5.47 14.41
N GLY A 229 -3.30 5.36 15.65
CA GLY A 229 -3.60 6.52 16.49
C GLY A 229 -4.74 7.40 15.94
N TRP A 230 -5.68 6.82 15.20
CA TRP A 230 -6.82 7.53 14.61
C TRP A 230 -7.92 7.77 15.66
N SER A 231 -7.83 8.95 16.29
CA SER A 231 -8.75 9.38 17.36
C SER A 231 -10.16 9.73 16.86
N SER A 232 -10.34 10.03 15.57
CA SER A 232 -11.66 10.28 14.97
C SER A 232 -11.69 9.87 13.49
N ILE A 233 -12.88 9.61 12.94
CA ILE A 233 -13.11 9.82 11.51
C ILE A 233 -12.74 11.27 11.27
N SER A 234 -11.59 11.54 10.63
CA SER A 234 -11.28 12.88 10.13
C SER A 234 -12.52 13.32 9.35
N GLY A 235 -13.30 14.25 9.91
CA GLY A 235 -14.58 14.65 9.34
C GLY A 235 -14.37 14.96 7.87
N TRP A 236 -15.20 14.40 6.99
CA TRP A 236 -15.13 14.53 5.52
C TRP A 236 -14.46 15.85 5.10
N GLN A 237 -13.16 15.81 4.79
CA GLN A 237 -12.44 17.00 4.37
C GLN A 237 -12.62 17.13 2.86
N THR A 238 -13.50 18.03 2.46
CA THR A 238 -13.68 18.41 1.05
C THR A 238 -12.33 18.88 0.48
N GLY A 239 -11.89 18.28 -0.63
CA GLY A 239 -10.59 18.56 -1.26
C GLY A 239 -9.57 17.43 -1.16
N GLN A 240 -9.80 16.42 -0.32
CA GLN A 240 -9.02 15.18 -0.30
C GLN A 240 -9.63 14.21 -1.32
N TYR A 241 -8.92 13.99 -2.43
CA TYR A 241 -9.39 13.17 -3.56
C TYR A 241 -8.51 11.97 -3.85
N SER A 242 -7.56 11.60 -2.97
CA SER A 242 -6.87 10.34 -3.18
C SER A 242 -7.87 9.24 -2.83
N TRP A 243 -8.33 8.52 -3.85
CA TRP A 243 -9.16 7.32 -3.68
C TRP A 243 -8.30 6.13 -3.24
N GLN A 244 -7.26 6.42 -2.45
CA GLN A 244 -6.32 5.49 -1.87
C GLN A 244 -6.68 5.33 -0.40
N TRP A 245 -6.67 4.10 0.09
CA TRP A 245 -7.01 3.82 1.48
C TRP A 245 -5.85 3.10 2.19
N PRO A 246 -5.34 3.65 3.30
CA PRO A 246 -5.58 5.01 3.83
C PRO A 246 -4.96 6.11 2.95
N GLU A 247 -5.40 7.36 3.15
CA GLU A 247 -4.82 8.54 2.48
C GLU A 247 -3.34 8.69 2.87
N PRO A 248 -2.38 8.62 1.91
CA PRO A 248 -0.95 8.64 2.22
C PRO A 248 -0.47 9.92 2.93
N ARG A 249 -1.18 11.05 2.76
CA ARG A 249 -0.86 12.31 3.44
C ARG A 249 -1.22 12.30 4.93
N LEU A 250 -2.14 11.44 5.35
CA LEU A 250 -2.67 11.38 6.71
C LEU A 250 -2.09 10.21 7.52
N ALA A 251 -1.45 9.26 6.86
CA ALA A 251 -0.85 8.09 7.50
C ALA A 251 0.68 8.13 7.32
N PRO A 252 1.48 8.36 8.37
CA PRO A 252 2.92 8.09 8.30
C PRO A 252 3.13 6.62 7.94
N ASP A 253 4.15 6.32 7.12
CA ASP A 253 4.47 4.93 6.76
C ASP A 253 4.67 4.12 8.05
N PRO A 254 3.78 3.15 8.34
CA PRO A 254 3.88 2.34 9.56
C PRO A 254 5.10 1.40 9.53
N LYS A 255 5.89 1.41 8.46
CA LYS A 255 7.00 0.48 8.18
C LYS A 255 6.55 -0.98 8.11
N LEU A 256 5.26 -1.19 7.89
CA LEU A 256 4.57 -2.48 7.92
C LEU A 256 3.45 -2.48 6.89
N THR A 257 3.34 -3.56 6.12
CA THR A 257 2.27 -3.71 5.12
C THR A 257 1.25 -4.74 5.61
N ILE A 258 -0.01 -4.36 5.69
CA ILE A 258 -1.11 -5.22 6.15
C ILE A 258 -1.96 -5.60 4.95
N LEU A 259 -2.20 -6.88 4.74
CA LEU A 259 -3.10 -7.42 3.73
C LEU A 259 -4.21 -8.23 4.42
N VAL A 260 -5.46 -7.78 4.26
CA VAL A 260 -6.63 -8.37 4.92
C VAL A 260 -7.46 -9.11 3.88
N THR A 261 -7.78 -10.40 4.10
CA THR A 261 -8.41 -11.23 3.07
C THR A 261 -9.94 -11.23 3.08
N GLU A 262 -10.56 -11.24 4.26
CA GLU A 262 -12.02 -11.34 4.47
C GLU A 262 -12.67 -10.01 4.91
N GLY A 263 -11.88 -9.00 5.23
CA GLY A 263 -12.33 -7.65 5.56
C GLY A 263 -12.37 -7.35 7.07
N PHE A 264 -13.34 -6.54 7.51
CA PHE A 264 -13.43 -6.13 8.92
C PHE A 264 -14.07 -7.19 9.83
N GLY A 265 -13.59 -7.26 11.07
CA GLY A 265 -13.98 -8.23 12.10
C GLY A 265 -12.93 -9.34 12.29
N ALA A 266 -12.98 -10.07 13.41
CA ALA A 266 -12.26 -11.34 13.54
C ALA A 266 -12.90 -12.40 12.64
N ARG A 267 -12.29 -12.67 11.47
CA ARG A 267 -12.84 -13.53 10.43
C ARG A 267 -11.82 -14.57 10.02
N PRO A 268 -12.12 -15.87 10.14
CA PRO A 268 -11.21 -16.92 9.69
C PRO A 268 -10.81 -16.70 8.24
N MET A 269 -9.51 -16.82 7.95
CA MET A 269 -9.03 -16.76 6.57
C MET A 269 -9.69 -17.89 5.76
N ASN A 270 -10.02 -17.62 4.50
CA ASN A 270 -10.52 -18.67 3.61
C ASN A 270 -9.57 -19.89 3.59
N ALA A 271 -10.13 -21.09 3.71
CA ALA A 271 -9.34 -22.33 3.81
C ALA A 271 -8.40 -22.53 2.61
N ALA A 272 -8.87 -22.29 1.38
CA ALA A 272 -8.04 -22.44 0.18
C ALA A 272 -6.89 -21.42 0.13
N MET A 273 -7.11 -20.19 0.61
CA MET A 273 -6.03 -19.21 0.79
C MET A 273 -5.02 -19.67 1.83
N PHE A 274 -5.50 -20.11 2.99
CA PHE A 274 -4.64 -20.52 4.10
C PHE A 274 -3.81 -21.76 3.73
N GLU A 275 -4.40 -22.73 3.04
CA GLU A 275 -3.70 -23.91 2.51
C GLU A 275 -2.61 -23.53 1.51
N LEU A 276 -2.91 -22.64 0.56
CA LEU A 276 -1.92 -22.16 -0.40
C LEU A 276 -0.78 -21.44 0.32
N LEU A 277 -1.08 -20.50 1.22
CA LEU A 277 -0.07 -19.72 1.95
C LEU A 277 0.78 -20.61 2.85
N SER A 278 0.17 -21.58 3.52
CA SER A 278 0.88 -22.56 4.37
C SER A 278 1.82 -23.43 3.56
N ALA A 279 1.43 -23.83 2.34
CA ALA A 279 2.28 -24.58 1.43
C ALA A 279 3.49 -23.76 0.90
N GLN A 280 3.42 -22.43 1.00
CA GLN A 280 4.48 -21.50 0.60
C GLN A 280 5.26 -20.90 1.79
N ASP A 281 5.20 -21.53 2.97
CA ASP A 281 6.02 -21.12 4.11
C ASP A 281 7.50 -21.06 3.71
N ARG A 282 8.19 -20.01 4.19
CA ARG A 282 9.61 -19.72 3.91
C ARG A 282 9.94 -19.38 2.45
N GLN A 283 8.94 -19.16 1.60
CA GLN A 283 9.18 -18.63 0.26
C GLN A 283 9.25 -17.11 0.28
N GLU A 284 10.02 -16.53 -0.63
CA GLU A 284 10.01 -15.10 -0.87
C GLU A 284 8.69 -14.65 -1.48
N ALA A 285 8.20 -13.49 -1.06
CA ALA A 285 6.98 -12.92 -1.59
C ALA A 285 7.06 -11.38 -1.64
N LEU A 286 6.30 -10.83 -2.57
CA LEU A 286 5.99 -9.40 -2.66
C LEU A 286 4.57 -9.18 -2.15
N ILE A 287 4.42 -8.37 -1.11
CA ILE A 287 3.12 -7.90 -0.60
C ILE A 287 2.85 -6.50 -1.15
N GLU A 288 1.80 -6.37 -1.96
CA GLU A 288 1.29 -5.10 -2.46
C GLU A 288 0.11 -4.66 -1.59
N GLY A 289 0.36 -3.72 -0.68
CA GLY A 289 -0.63 -3.28 0.31
C GLY A 289 -1.61 -2.24 -0.20
N LEU A 290 -1.31 -1.54 -1.29
CA LEU A 290 -2.09 -0.37 -1.68
C LEU A 290 -3.48 -0.74 -2.21
N THR A 291 -4.53 -0.24 -1.55
CA THR A 291 -5.91 -0.34 -2.02
C THR A 291 -6.34 0.95 -2.71
N ARG A 292 -6.80 0.87 -3.97
CA ARG A 292 -7.39 2.00 -4.72
C ARG A 292 -8.82 1.71 -5.12
N LEU A 293 -9.75 2.57 -4.68
CA LEU A 293 -11.19 2.41 -4.86
C LEU A 293 -11.75 3.14 -6.10
N ARG A 294 -10.91 3.85 -6.87
CA ARG A 294 -11.25 4.41 -8.18
C ARG A 294 -10.19 4.10 -9.23
N ARG A 295 -10.60 4.21 -10.50
CA ARG A 295 -9.78 3.82 -11.65
C ARG A 295 -8.42 4.53 -11.68
N PRO A 296 -7.33 3.81 -11.99
CA PRO A 296 -7.28 2.35 -12.09
C PRO A 296 -7.48 1.70 -10.71
N LEU A 297 -8.43 0.77 -10.63
CA LEU A 297 -8.71 0.02 -9.40
C LEU A 297 -7.47 -0.82 -9.09
N ARG A 298 -7.04 -0.82 -7.82
CA ARG A 298 -5.91 -1.63 -7.36
C ARG A 298 -6.37 -2.41 -6.15
N ARG A 299 -6.51 -3.72 -6.33
CA ARG A 299 -6.72 -4.65 -5.24
C ARG A 299 -5.36 -5.02 -4.66
N PRO A 300 -5.21 -5.02 -3.33
CA PRO A 300 -3.98 -5.48 -2.71
C PRO A 300 -3.81 -6.97 -2.96
N ARG A 301 -2.57 -7.41 -3.13
CA ARG A 301 -2.26 -8.82 -3.38
C ARG A 301 -0.92 -9.21 -2.82
N LEU A 302 -0.75 -10.51 -2.64
CA LEU A 302 0.52 -11.16 -2.40
C LEU A 302 0.93 -11.91 -3.66
N VAL A 303 2.18 -11.75 -4.09
CA VAL A 303 2.78 -12.46 -5.22
C VAL A 303 3.92 -13.32 -4.69
N ILE A 304 3.84 -14.63 -4.91
CA ILE A 304 4.82 -15.63 -4.47
C ILE A 304 5.47 -16.24 -5.71
N PRO A 305 6.70 -15.84 -6.08
CA PRO A 305 7.37 -16.37 -7.26
C PRO A 305 7.63 -17.87 -7.15
N LEU A 306 7.21 -18.65 -8.16
CA LEU A 306 7.37 -20.11 -8.18
C LEU A 306 8.68 -20.51 -8.88
N THR A 307 9.46 -21.41 -8.27
CA THR A 307 10.76 -21.88 -8.81
C THR A 307 10.58 -22.94 -9.90
N ARG A 308 9.47 -23.70 -9.85
CA ARG A 308 9.14 -24.76 -10.81
C ARG A 308 7.77 -24.50 -11.42
N SER A 309 7.79 -23.98 -12.63
CA SER A 309 6.61 -23.78 -13.45
C SER A 309 6.30 -25.06 -14.22
N GLY A 310 5.17 -25.71 -13.92
CA GLY A 310 4.50 -26.59 -14.90
C GLY A 310 3.95 -25.77 -16.07
N SER A 311 2.86 -26.19 -16.71
CA SER A 311 2.14 -25.31 -17.65
C SER A 311 1.62 -24.07 -16.90
N VAL A 312 2.33 -22.94 -16.99
CA VAL A 312 1.93 -21.66 -16.39
C VAL A 312 0.83 -21.06 -17.25
N GLN A 313 -0.25 -20.63 -16.61
CA GLN A 313 -1.25 -19.82 -17.30
C GLN A 313 -0.65 -18.44 -17.61
N VAL A 314 -0.61 -18.07 -18.90
CA VAL A 314 0.01 -16.81 -19.36
C VAL A 314 -0.73 -15.59 -18.82
N GLU A 315 -2.03 -15.70 -18.59
CA GLU A 315 -2.86 -14.63 -18.05
C GLU A 315 -3.65 -15.14 -16.84
N PRO A 316 -3.83 -14.32 -15.79
CA PRO A 316 -4.76 -14.63 -14.71
C PRO A 316 -6.14 -15.00 -15.25
N PRO A 317 -6.81 -16.02 -14.69
CA PRO A 317 -8.17 -16.35 -15.09
C PRO A 317 -9.11 -15.18 -14.80
N HIS A 318 -9.85 -14.74 -15.82
CA HIS A 318 -10.94 -13.78 -15.69
C HIS A 318 -12.28 -14.53 -15.75
N LEU A 319 -12.91 -14.69 -14.59
CA LEU A 319 -14.18 -15.38 -14.46
C LEU A 319 -15.33 -14.42 -14.74
N ASN A 320 -16.08 -14.74 -15.79
CA ASN A 320 -17.25 -13.97 -16.18
C ASN A 320 -18.46 -14.38 -15.35
N LEU A 321 -19.18 -13.38 -14.84
CA LEU A 321 -20.46 -13.56 -14.17
C LEU A 321 -21.51 -14.03 -15.18
N ARG A 322 -21.99 -15.27 -15.02
CA ARG A 322 -23.00 -15.92 -15.88
C ARG A 322 -23.95 -16.78 -15.04
N PRO A 323 -25.17 -17.08 -15.51
CA PRO A 323 -26.00 -18.10 -14.90
C PRO A 323 -25.24 -19.43 -14.75
N GLY A 324 -25.40 -20.09 -13.61
CA GLY A 324 -24.69 -21.31 -13.22
C GLY A 324 -23.32 -21.08 -12.57
N ALA A 325 -22.75 -19.88 -12.63
CA ALA A 325 -21.47 -19.57 -11.98
C ALA A 325 -21.57 -19.66 -10.46
N ILE A 326 -20.49 -20.10 -9.82
CA ILE A 326 -20.38 -20.13 -8.36
C ILE A 326 -19.79 -18.80 -7.91
N VAL A 327 -20.44 -18.18 -6.93
CA VAL A 327 -20.07 -16.87 -6.42
C VAL A 327 -19.89 -16.90 -4.90
N ARG A 328 -18.91 -16.13 -4.42
CA ARG A 328 -18.79 -15.74 -3.03
C ARG A 328 -19.60 -14.46 -2.79
N LEU A 329 -20.40 -14.46 -1.74
CA LEU A 329 -21.27 -13.35 -1.37
C LEU A 329 -20.50 -12.33 -0.53
N LEU A 330 -20.72 -11.04 -0.83
CA LEU A 330 -19.97 -9.91 -0.26
C LEU A 330 -20.87 -8.89 0.43
N ASP A 331 -22.18 -9.09 0.41
CA ASP A 331 -23.11 -8.25 1.14
C ASP A 331 -23.00 -8.52 2.66
N HIS A 332 -23.48 -7.58 3.48
CA HIS A 332 -23.33 -7.68 4.92
C HIS A 332 -24.00 -8.93 5.53
N ALA A 333 -25.15 -9.36 5.00
CA ALA A 333 -25.95 -10.45 5.58
C ALA A 333 -25.38 -11.82 5.25
N HIS A 334 -24.75 -11.98 4.09
CA HIS A 334 -24.26 -13.27 3.59
C HIS A 334 -22.73 -13.29 3.37
N LEU A 335 -21.99 -12.31 3.89
CA LEU A 335 -20.56 -12.14 3.65
C LEU A 335 -19.75 -13.42 3.88
N GLY A 336 -19.12 -13.93 2.82
CA GLY A 336 -18.27 -15.12 2.83
C GLY A 336 -18.99 -16.42 2.46
N GLN A 337 -20.33 -16.42 2.38
CA GLN A 337 -21.09 -17.58 1.94
C GLN A 337 -20.92 -17.83 0.45
N ILE A 338 -21.13 -19.07 0.02
CA ILE A 338 -21.09 -19.47 -1.38
C ILE A 338 -22.52 -19.63 -1.88
N GLY A 339 -22.75 -19.23 -3.13
CA GLY A 339 -24.02 -19.48 -3.81
C GLY A 339 -23.83 -19.66 -5.30
N GLN A 340 -24.90 -20.06 -5.98
CA GLN A 340 -24.93 -20.22 -7.42
C GLN A 340 -25.79 -19.14 -8.08
N VAL A 341 -25.26 -18.51 -9.13
CA VAL A 341 -25.99 -17.49 -9.89
C VAL A 341 -27.12 -18.17 -10.67
N ARG A 342 -28.37 -17.82 -10.36
CA ARG A 342 -29.54 -18.30 -11.10
C ARG A 342 -29.81 -17.46 -12.33
N SER A 343 -29.80 -16.14 -12.17
CA SER A 343 -30.11 -15.19 -13.24
C SER A 343 -29.44 -13.84 -13.00
N ILE A 344 -29.25 -13.08 -14.09
CA ILE A 344 -28.69 -11.73 -14.06
C ILE A 344 -29.77 -10.79 -14.57
N SER A 345 -29.99 -9.66 -13.90
CA SER A 345 -30.98 -8.67 -14.34
C SER A 345 -30.55 -8.01 -15.65
N ASN A 346 -31.43 -7.97 -16.65
CA ASN A 346 -31.18 -7.27 -17.93
C ASN A 346 -31.22 -5.74 -17.82
N GLY A 347 -31.73 -5.21 -16.70
CA GLY A 347 -31.80 -3.78 -16.41
C GLY A 347 -31.86 -3.52 -14.90
N PRO A 348 -31.86 -2.25 -14.47
CA PRO A 348 -31.91 -1.91 -13.06
C PRO A 348 -33.14 -2.50 -12.37
N ARG A 349 -32.91 -3.27 -11.29
CA ARG A 349 -33.94 -3.87 -10.46
C ARG A 349 -33.92 -3.22 -9.08
N ARG A 350 -35.11 -3.00 -8.52
CA ARG A 350 -35.24 -2.57 -7.13
C ARG A 350 -34.96 -3.75 -6.20
N ILE A 351 -33.94 -3.59 -5.35
CA ILE A 351 -33.60 -4.56 -4.30
C ILE A 351 -34.19 -4.14 -2.95
N ASP A 352 -34.00 -4.94 -1.90
CA ASP A 352 -34.57 -4.71 -0.57
C ASP A 352 -34.17 -3.37 0.05
N SER A 353 -32.98 -2.87 -0.27
CA SER A 353 -32.52 -1.52 0.12
C SER A 353 -33.27 -0.38 -0.59
N ARG A 354 -34.24 -0.71 -1.45
CA ARG A 354 -35.05 0.18 -2.29
C ARG A 354 -34.29 0.92 -3.39
N VAL A 355 -32.99 0.68 -3.52
CA VAL A 355 -32.16 1.21 -4.62
C VAL A 355 -32.42 0.40 -5.89
N SER A 356 -32.42 1.07 -7.04
CA SER A 356 -32.54 0.42 -8.35
C SER A 356 -31.17 0.35 -9.04
N LEU A 357 -30.68 -0.86 -9.28
CA LEU A 357 -29.36 -1.09 -9.89
C LEU A 357 -29.28 -2.47 -10.56
N ALA A 358 -28.19 -2.73 -11.28
CA ALA A 358 -27.93 -4.06 -11.84
C ALA A 358 -27.73 -5.08 -10.72
N ALA A 359 -28.53 -6.14 -10.72
CA ALA A 359 -28.60 -7.13 -9.67
C ALA A 359 -28.44 -8.56 -10.22
N VAL A 360 -28.07 -9.47 -9.33
CA VAL A 360 -27.97 -10.90 -9.58
C VAL A 360 -28.88 -11.66 -8.63
N GLU A 361 -29.50 -12.71 -9.13
CA GLU A 361 -30.23 -13.67 -8.31
C GLU A 361 -29.28 -14.82 -7.98
N VAL A 362 -29.08 -15.06 -6.69
CA VAL A 362 -28.23 -16.13 -6.18
C VAL A 362 -29.06 -17.10 -5.38
N ILE A 363 -28.78 -18.40 -5.53
CA ILE A 363 -29.30 -19.48 -4.70
C ILE A 363 -28.20 -19.87 -3.73
N ASP A 364 -28.48 -19.82 -2.43
CA ASP A 364 -27.55 -20.28 -1.39
C ASP A 364 -27.51 -21.82 -1.30
N GLU A 365 -26.66 -22.34 -0.41
CA GLU A 365 -26.56 -23.78 -0.14
C GLU A 365 -27.86 -24.39 0.42
N LEU A 366 -28.73 -23.57 1.01
CA LEU A 366 -30.02 -23.98 1.57
C LEU A 366 -31.15 -23.96 0.53
N GLY A 367 -30.87 -23.55 -0.71
CA GLY A 367 -31.84 -23.45 -1.80
C GLY A 367 -32.70 -22.19 -1.78
N VAL A 368 -32.38 -21.21 -0.93
CA VAL A 368 -33.09 -19.93 -0.84
C VAL A 368 -32.54 -18.98 -1.91
N ALA A 369 -33.44 -18.40 -2.69
CA ALA A 369 -33.09 -17.45 -3.74
C ALA A 369 -33.31 -16.00 -3.27
N PHE A 370 -32.31 -15.13 -3.50
CA PHE A 370 -32.40 -13.71 -3.18
C PHE A 370 -31.63 -12.85 -4.19
N TRP A 371 -31.93 -11.55 -4.19
CA TRP A 371 -31.36 -10.58 -5.13
C TRP A 371 -30.30 -9.72 -4.45
N LEU A 372 -29.11 -9.67 -5.04
CA LEU A 372 -28.01 -8.83 -4.58
C LEU A 372 -27.54 -7.87 -5.67
N PRO A 373 -26.95 -6.71 -5.29
CA PRO A 373 -26.13 -5.93 -6.22
C PRO A 373 -25.10 -6.79 -6.94
N ARG A 374 -24.87 -6.54 -8.23
CA ARG A 374 -23.78 -7.20 -8.97
C ARG A 374 -22.41 -7.00 -8.31
N THR A 375 -22.22 -5.88 -7.61
CA THR A 375 -20.98 -5.57 -6.87
C THR A 375 -20.82 -6.39 -5.60
N CYS A 376 -21.87 -7.09 -5.14
CA CYS A 376 -21.86 -7.90 -3.93
C CYS A 376 -21.59 -9.38 -4.19
N VAL A 377 -21.16 -9.75 -5.41
CA VAL A 377 -20.80 -11.13 -5.75
C VAL A 377 -19.42 -11.19 -6.39
N GLU A 378 -18.59 -12.12 -5.93
CA GLU A 378 -17.29 -12.44 -6.53
C GLU A 378 -17.37 -13.80 -7.19
N VAL A 379 -17.05 -13.89 -8.48
CA VAL A 379 -17.06 -15.19 -9.19
C VAL A 379 -15.84 -15.99 -8.77
N ILE A 380 -16.07 -17.23 -8.33
CA ILE A 380 -15.01 -18.16 -7.91
C ILE A 380 -14.92 -19.39 -8.81
N SER A 381 -15.99 -19.73 -9.56
CA SER A 381 -15.96 -20.79 -10.59
C SER A 381 -16.99 -20.61 -11.69
#